data_AF-A0A837DVV1-F1
#
_entry.id   AF-A0A837DVV1-F1
#
_cell.length_a   1.000
_cell.length_b   1.000
_cell.length_c   1.000
_cell.angle_alpha   90.00
_cell.angle_beta   90.00
_cell.angle_gamma   90.00
#
_symmetry.space_group_name_H-M   'P 1'
#
loop_
_entity.id
_entity.type
_entity.pdbx_description
1 polymer ?
#
loop_
_entity_poly.entity_id
_entity_poly.type
_entity_poly.pdbx_seq_one_letter_code
_entity_poly.pdbx_strand_id
1 'polypeptide(L)'
;MLYKSGDSLLTQFPELQIVINPYTRFYLYRRYPKEVVPDIDRSDNMKEIYKFLKWYDENVDHDYLEPDTFFASAHNMLRNLFKAFDNNFYVNNFKEYCIDRHIDYDKMSDMDAKEYRIEWMIEPTTISQYIEIISHEEIQRYINLTHTLGNFLIVPKHFGKTKAFKFHESFVQSLEYLEDNFNDYKNAYHVDNFEQWKVKFLIEDFYENDELFDKISTAEKGLIREKNYKLFIQNLPLISNLIEKRTKKIIKNLNESKGVVFNG
;
A
#
# COMPACT_ATOMS: atom_id res chain seq x y z
N MET A 1 -16.87 -15.12 6.85
CA MET A 1 -15.64 -15.25 6.05
C MET A 1 -14.45 -15.52 6.98
N LEU A 2 -13.72 -16.62 6.78
CA LEU A 2 -12.49 -16.97 7.53
C LEU A 2 -11.30 -16.43 6.74
N TYR A 3 -10.75 -15.29 7.17
CA TYR A 3 -9.53 -14.74 6.60
C TYR A 3 -8.35 -15.59 7.09
N LYS A 4 -7.60 -16.24 6.19
CA LYS A 4 -6.37 -16.95 6.58
C LYS A 4 -5.18 -15.98 6.53
N SER A 5 -4.24 -16.15 7.44
CA SER A 5 -3.02 -15.33 7.48
C SER A 5 -2.19 -15.55 6.21
N GLY A 6 -1.91 -14.48 5.45
CA GLY A 6 -1.09 -14.53 4.24
C GLY A 6 -1.87 -14.46 2.93
N ASP A 7 -3.21 -14.54 2.96
CA ASP A 7 -4.02 -14.36 1.75
C ASP A 7 -4.06 -12.87 1.37
N SER A 8 -3.48 -12.54 0.22
CA SER A 8 -3.67 -11.25 -0.42
C SER A 8 -5.14 -11.10 -0.80
N LEU A 9 -5.76 -9.96 -0.56
CA LEU A 9 -7.14 -9.72 -0.99
C LEU A 9 -7.33 -9.87 -2.50
N LEU A 10 -6.25 -9.72 -3.28
CA LEU A 10 -6.25 -10.00 -4.72
C LEU A 10 -6.65 -11.45 -5.03
N THR A 11 -6.35 -12.39 -4.14
CA THR A 11 -6.73 -13.80 -4.32
C THR A 11 -8.20 -14.05 -3.96
N GLN A 12 -9.02 -13.03 -3.71
CA GLN A 12 -10.47 -13.21 -3.67
C GLN A 12 -11.09 -13.29 -5.08
N PHE A 13 -10.35 -12.85 -6.10
CA PHE A 13 -10.77 -12.90 -7.51
C PHE A 13 -10.16 -14.14 -8.19
N PRO A 14 -10.98 -15.12 -8.63
CA PRO A 14 -10.48 -16.37 -9.21
C PRO A 14 -9.51 -16.17 -10.39
N GLU A 15 -9.71 -15.14 -11.19
CA GLU A 15 -8.87 -14.80 -12.36
C GLU A 15 -7.46 -14.36 -11.94
N LEU A 16 -7.32 -13.76 -10.75
CA LEU A 16 -6.04 -13.34 -10.20
C LEU A 16 -5.37 -14.45 -9.38
N GLN A 17 -6.13 -15.42 -8.85
CA GLN A 17 -5.59 -16.56 -8.11
C GLN A 17 -4.64 -17.43 -8.95
N ILE A 18 -4.93 -17.58 -10.25
CA ILE A 18 -4.14 -18.42 -11.16
C ILE A 18 -2.79 -17.79 -11.55
N VAL A 19 -2.60 -16.48 -11.30
CA VAL A 19 -1.38 -15.77 -11.64
C VAL A 19 -0.36 -15.92 -10.51
N ILE A 20 0.64 -16.77 -10.74
CA ILE A 20 1.64 -17.14 -9.72
C ILE A 20 2.56 -15.97 -9.38
N ASN A 21 2.98 -15.17 -10.36
CA ASN A 21 3.92 -14.06 -10.15
C ASN A 21 3.20 -12.84 -9.52
N PRO A 22 3.56 -12.42 -8.29
CA PRO A 22 2.92 -11.29 -7.61
C PRO A 22 2.95 -9.97 -8.37
N TYR A 23 4.07 -9.64 -9.01
CA TYR A 23 4.19 -8.43 -9.84
C TYR A 23 3.18 -8.45 -10.99
N THR A 24 3.16 -9.54 -11.78
CA THR A 24 2.21 -9.68 -12.89
C THR A 24 0.77 -9.64 -12.38
N ARG A 25 0.46 -10.36 -11.31
CA ARG A 25 -0.87 -10.37 -10.68
C ARG A 25 -1.30 -8.96 -10.26
N PHE A 26 -0.41 -8.20 -9.64
CA PHE A 26 -0.68 -6.84 -9.22
C PHE A 26 -0.98 -5.91 -10.40
N TYR A 27 -0.18 -5.94 -11.47
CA TYR A 27 -0.45 -5.08 -12.62
C TYR A 27 -1.67 -5.52 -13.43
N LEU A 28 -1.97 -6.82 -13.50
CA LEU A 28 -3.23 -7.31 -14.06
C LEU A 28 -4.44 -6.79 -13.27
N TYR A 29 -4.40 -6.89 -11.94
CA TYR A 29 -5.41 -6.27 -11.07
C TYR A 29 -5.63 -4.79 -11.40
N ARG A 30 -4.54 -4.02 -11.52
CA ARG A 30 -4.57 -2.59 -11.80
C ARG A 30 -5.13 -2.23 -13.18
N ARG A 31 -5.24 -3.18 -14.11
CA ARG A 31 -5.83 -3.00 -15.45
C ARG A 31 -7.32 -3.34 -15.50
N TYR A 32 -7.87 -4.06 -14.52
CA TYR A 32 -9.28 -4.37 -14.55
C TYR A 32 -10.12 -3.10 -14.39
N PRO A 33 -11.21 -2.94 -15.17
CA PRO A 33 -12.19 -1.89 -14.93
C PRO A 33 -12.72 -2.01 -13.49
N LYS A 34 -12.97 -0.88 -12.83
CA LYS A 34 -13.43 -0.86 -11.44
C LYS A 34 -14.79 -1.54 -11.25
N GLU A 35 -15.58 -1.60 -12.31
CA GLU A 35 -16.86 -2.30 -12.39
C GLU A 35 -16.69 -3.82 -12.33
N VAL A 36 -15.53 -4.33 -12.74
CA VAL A 36 -15.18 -5.76 -12.74
C VAL A 36 -14.45 -6.14 -11.47
N VAL A 37 -13.46 -5.35 -11.07
CA VAL A 37 -12.71 -5.54 -9.84
C VAL A 37 -12.71 -4.23 -9.05
N PRO A 38 -13.52 -4.11 -7.99
CA PRO A 38 -13.57 -2.87 -7.21
C PRO A 38 -12.22 -2.60 -6.54
N ASP A 39 -12.04 -1.34 -6.14
CA ASP A 39 -10.92 -0.95 -5.29
C ASP A 39 -10.96 -1.78 -4.01
N ILE A 40 -9.95 -2.64 -3.82
CA ILE A 40 -9.94 -3.65 -2.78
C ILE A 40 -9.91 -3.01 -1.40
N ASP A 41 -9.19 -1.89 -1.29
CA ASP A 41 -8.97 -1.13 -0.07
C ASP A 41 -10.29 -0.49 0.39
N ARG A 42 -11.20 -0.24 -0.56
CA ARG A 42 -12.52 0.38 -0.36
C ARG A 42 -13.67 -0.60 -0.59
N SER A 43 -13.38 -1.89 -0.70
CA SER A 43 -14.38 -2.93 -0.89
C SER A 43 -15.29 -3.06 0.34
N ASP A 44 -16.53 -3.48 0.12
CA ASP A 44 -17.49 -3.65 1.23
C ASP A 44 -16.99 -4.65 2.27
N ASN A 45 -16.29 -5.70 1.84
CA ASN A 45 -15.66 -6.67 2.76
C ASN A 45 -14.67 -6.00 3.72
N MET A 46 -13.85 -5.06 3.24
CA MET A 46 -12.89 -4.35 4.08
C MET A 46 -13.56 -3.38 5.03
N LYS A 47 -14.56 -2.63 4.53
CA LYS A 47 -15.36 -1.74 5.38
C LYS A 47 -16.04 -2.49 6.52
N GLU A 48 -16.61 -3.67 6.24
CA GLU A 48 -17.23 -4.50 7.28
C GLU A 48 -16.22 -5.01 8.32
N ILE A 49 -14.99 -5.36 7.91
CA ILE A 49 -13.91 -5.70 8.85
C ILE A 49 -13.57 -4.50 9.74
N TYR A 50 -13.44 -3.29 9.17
CA TYR A 50 -13.11 -2.09 9.95
C TYR A 50 -14.23 -1.70 10.91
N LYS A 51 -15.49 -1.79 10.48
CA LYS A 51 -16.67 -1.59 11.36
C LYS A 51 -16.67 -2.58 12.52
N PHE A 52 -16.45 -3.85 12.23
CA PHE A 52 -16.41 -4.90 13.25
C PHE A 52 -15.28 -4.69 14.28
N LEU A 53 -14.11 -4.22 13.83
CA LEU A 53 -13.00 -3.83 14.70
C LEU A 53 -13.21 -2.49 15.42
N LYS A 54 -14.33 -1.79 15.15
CA LYS A 54 -14.63 -0.43 15.64
C LYS A 54 -13.54 0.59 15.27
N TRP A 55 -12.94 0.37 14.11
CA TRP A 55 -11.91 1.23 13.53
C TRP A 55 -12.50 2.39 12.74
N TYR A 56 -13.68 2.16 12.14
CA TYR A 56 -14.36 3.09 11.24
C TYR A 56 -15.86 2.77 11.19
N ASP A 57 -16.72 3.77 11.29
CA ASP A 57 -18.16 3.70 10.97
C ASP A 57 -18.51 4.75 9.92
N GLU A 58 -18.91 4.30 8.73
CA GLU A 58 -19.23 5.19 7.61
C GLU A 58 -20.38 6.15 7.89
N ASN A 59 -21.25 5.87 8.86
CA ASN A 59 -22.35 6.78 9.21
C ASN A 59 -21.89 7.94 10.10
N VAL A 60 -20.71 7.82 10.73
CA VAL A 60 -20.17 8.79 11.69
C VAL A 60 -18.93 9.48 11.12
N ASP A 61 -18.09 8.73 10.42
CA ASP A 61 -16.73 9.14 10.09
C ASP A 61 -16.54 9.67 8.66
N HIS A 62 -17.59 9.61 7.82
CA HIS A 62 -17.51 9.88 6.36
C HIS A 62 -16.87 11.23 5.99
N ASP A 63 -16.99 12.22 6.87
CA ASP A 63 -16.46 13.57 6.61
C ASP A 63 -15.01 13.75 7.07
N TYR A 64 -14.48 12.84 7.90
CA TYR A 64 -13.18 13.03 8.56
C TYR A 64 -12.17 11.93 8.26
N LEU A 65 -12.59 10.67 8.11
CA LEU A 65 -11.69 9.52 7.98
C LEU A 65 -12.00 8.68 6.73
N GLU A 66 -10.98 8.00 6.19
CA GLU A 66 -11.13 7.00 5.12
C GLU A 66 -10.15 5.84 5.30
N PRO A 67 -10.48 4.62 4.82
CA PRO A 67 -9.51 3.54 4.71
C PRO A 67 -8.53 3.80 3.56
N ASP A 68 -7.24 3.57 3.82
CA ASP A 68 -6.18 3.64 2.81
C ASP A 68 -5.04 2.66 3.15
N THR A 69 -4.22 2.34 2.15
CA THR A 69 -2.92 1.72 2.36
C THR A 69 -2.05 2.64 3.23
N PHE A 70 -1.55 2.10 4.32
CA PHE A 70 -0.74 2.85 5.26
C PHE A 70 0.68 3.01 4.71
N PHE A 71 1.35 1.89 4.43
CA PHE A 71 2.60 1.91 3.67
C PHE A 71 2.32 2.22 2.19
N ALA A 72 3.34 2.67 1.46
CA ALA A 72 3.22 3.07 0.07
C ALA A 72 2.54 1.99 -0.79
N SER A 73 1.70 2.40 -1.75
CA SER A 73 1.16 1.44 -2.71
C SER A 73 2.31 0.73 -3.45
N ALA A 74 2.17 -0.56 -3.74
CA ALA A 74 3.16 -1.32 -4.51
C ALA A 74 3.53 -0.61 -5.83
N HIS A 75 2.55 0.02 -6.48
CA HIS A 75 2.77 0.78 -7.71
C HIS A 75 3.76 1.93 -7.51
N ASN A 76 3.57 2.73 -6.46
CA ASN A 76 4.41 3.89 -6.19
C ASN A 76 5.81 3.47 -5.74
N MET A 77 5.91 2.42 -4.92
CA MET A 77 7.19 1.84 -4.54
C MET A 77 7.96 1.37 -5.78
N LEU A 78 7.33 0.58 -6.65
CA LEU A 78 7.95 0.08 -7.88
C LEU A 78 8.35 1.21 -8.83
N ARG A 79 7.51 2.25 -8.98
CA ARG A 79 7.86 3.46 -9.72
C ARG A 79 9.14 4.12 -9.17
N ASN A 80 9.24 4.29 -7.86
CA ASN A 80 10.42 4.91 -7.24
C ASN A 80 11.66 4.03 -7.40
N LEU A 81 11.53 2.71 -7.24
CA LEU A 81 12.61 1.75 -7.47
C LEU A 81 13.11 1.77 -8.91
N PHE A 82 12.20 1.76 -9.89
CA PHE A 82 12.57 1.77 -11.32
C PHE A 82 13.26 3.09 -11.70
N LYS A 83 12.77 4.22 -11.21
CA LYS A 83 13.43 5.52 -11.40
C LYS A 83 14.79 5.60 -10.72
N ALA A 84 14.96 4.98 -9.56
CA ALA A 84 16.22 4.93 -8.85
C ALA A 84 17.25 4.02 -9.56
N PHE A 85 16.78 2.92 -10.15
CA PHE A 85 17.59 1.99 -10.93
C PHE A 85 18.02 2.58 -12.29
N ASP A 86 17.05 3.05 -13.08
CA ASP A 86 17.30 3.64 -14.41
C ASP A 86 16.20 4.63 -14.80
N ASN A 87 16.35 5.88 -14.34
CA ASN A 87 15.41 6.94 -14.68
C ASN A 87 15.38 7.24 -16.19
N ASN A 88 16.49 7.05 -16.91
CA ASN A 88 16.55 7.36 -18.33
C ASN A 88 15.70 6.37 -19.12
N PHE A 89 15.82 5.08 -18.85
CA PHE A 89 14.93 4.07 -19.41
C PHE A 89 13.48 4.32 -18.99
N TYR A 90 13.22 4.56 -17.69
CA TYR A 90 11.87 4.78 -17.17
C TYR A 90 11.10 5.90 -17.91
N VAL A 91 11.79 7.00 -18.25
CA VAL A 91 11.19 8.14 -18.95
C VAL A 91 11.15 7.91 -20.45
N ASN A 92 12.30 7.59 -21.06
CA ASN A 92 12.43 7.58 -22.52
C ASN A 92 11.73 6.38 -23.16
N ASN A 93 11.87 5.18 -22.58
CA ASN A 93 11.25 4.00 -23.17
C ASN A 93 9.73 4.07 -23.10
N PHE A 94 9.16 4.70 -22.06
CA PHE A 94 7.72 4.93 -22.04
C PHE A 94 7.26 5.96 -23.07
N LYS A 95 8.06 7.01 -23.32
CA LYS A 95 7.75 7.95 -24.39
C LYS A 95 7.74 7.24 -25.75
N GLU A 96 8.74 6.40 -26.02
CA GLU A 96 8.79 5.56 -27.23
C GLU A 96 7.60 4.61 -27.31
N TYR A 97 7.27 3.92 -26.21
CA TYR A 97 6.08 3.05 -26.11
C TYR A 97 4.79 3.75 -26.53
N CYS A 98 4.59 5.00 -26.12
CA CYS A 98 3.43 5.80 -26.50
C CYS A 98 3.46 6.19 -27.99
N ILE A 99 4.62 6.64 -28.48
CA ILE A 99 4.80 7.03 -29.89
C ILE A 99 4.52 5.84 -30.83
N ASP A 100 5.06 4.67 -30.51
CA ASP A 100 4.87 3.43 -31.28
C ASP A 100 3.41 2.97 -31.36
N ARG A 101 2.57 3.42 -30.42
CA ARG A 101 1.13 3.14 -30.36
C ARG A 101 0.28 4.30 -30.88
N HIS A 102 0.90 5.29 -31.53
CA HIS A 102 0.24 6.50 -32.03
C HIS A 102 -0.47 7.33 -30.94
N ILE A 103 0.05 7.29 -29.72
CA ILE A 103 -0.46 8.09 -28.60
C ILE A 103 0.36 9.38 -28.50
N ASP A 104 -0.32 10.54 -28.49
CA ASP A 104 0.31 11.85 -28.33
C ASP A 104 0.76 12.06 -26.88
N TYR A 105 1.99 11.64 -26.58
CA TYR A 105 2.60 11.73 -25.25
C TYR A 105 2.57 13.15 -24.68
N ASP A 106 2.77 14.17 -25.52
CA ASP A 106 2.90 15.56 -25.08
C ASP A 106 1.52 16.20 -24.78
N LYS A 107 0.41 15.59 -25.22
CA LYS A 107 -0.97 16.05 -24.97
C LYS A 107 -1.81 15.09 -24.10
N MET A 108 -1.18 14.04 -23.59
CA MET A 108 -1.82 13.02 -22.78
C MET A 108 -2.27 13.59 -21.43
N SER A 109 -3.46 13.21 -20.96
CA SER A 109 -3.90 13.57 -19.60
C SER A 109 -3.15 12.75 -18.54
N ASP A 110 -3.08 13.24 -17.30
CA ASP A 110 -2.47 12.48 -16.19
C ASP A 110 -3.17 11.13 -15.95
N MET A 111 -4.47 11.04 -16.25
CA MET A 111 -5.26 9.82 -16.12
C MET A 111 -4.83 8.79 -17.17
N ASP A 112 -4.78 9.20 -18.43
CA ASP A 112 -4.32 8.35 -19.53
C ASP A 112 -2.87 7.92 -19.32
N ALA A 113 -2.01 8.84 -18.86
CA ALA A 113 -0.61 8.55 -18.56
C ALA A 113 -0.47 7.47 -17.50
N LYS A 114 -1.33 7.48 -16.49
CA LYS A 114 -1.35 6.45 -15.44
C LYS A 114 -1.80 5.10 -16.00
N GLU A 115 -2.83 5.08 -16.84
CA GLU A 115 -3.34 3.85 -17.46
C GLU A 115 -2.32 3.21 -18.39
N TYR A 116 -1.80 3.96 -19.37
CA TYR A 116 -0.76 3.48 -20.27
C TYR A 116 0.51 3.08 -19.51
N ARG A 117 0.83 3.75 -18.39
CA ARG A 117 1.96 3.34 -17.56
C ARG A 117 1.76 1.95 -16.97
N ILE A 118 0.56 1.63 -16.50
CA ILE A 118 0.24 0.29 -15.98
C ILE A 118 0.43 -0.76 -17.08
N GLU A 119 0.04 -0.47 -18.31
CA GLU A 119 0.26 -1.37 -19.46
C GLU A 119 1.76 -1.52 -19.78
N TRP A 120 2.48 -0.41 -19.86
CA TRP A 120 3.93 -0.42 -20.10
C TRP A 120 4.71 -1.20 -19.05
N MET A 121 4.30 -1.18 -17.77
CA MET A 121 4.98 -1.91 -16.69
C MET A 121 4.96 -3.43 -16.91
N ILE A 122 4.04 -3.98 -17.70
CA ILE A 122 3.97 -5.42 -18.00
C ILE A 122 4.44 -5.78 -19.41
N GLU A 123 4.98 -4.83 -20.16
CA GLU A 123 5.59 -5.12 -21.45
C GLU A 123 6.85 -5.99 -21.29
N PRO A 124 7.11 -6.95 -22.18
CA PRO A 124 8.27 -7.84 -22.08
C PRO A 124 9.60 -7.10 -21.99
N THR A 125 9.74 -5.99 -22.70
CA THR A 125 10.95 -5.13 -22.69
C THR A 125 11.15 -4.47 -21.33
N THR A 126 10.08 -3.91 -20.75
CA THR A 126 10.10 -3.31 -19.41
C THR A 126 10.40 -4.34 -18.33
N ILE A 127 9.75 -5.50 -18.39
CA ILE A 127 10.01 -6.60 -17.44
C ILE A 127 11.47 -7.04 -17.51
N SER A 128 12.01 -7.18 -18.72
CA SER A 128 13.40 -7.58 -18.94
C SER A 128 14.39 -6.55 -18.36
N GLN A 129 14.12 -5.25 -18.55
CA GLN A 129 14.97 -4.19 -18.02
C GLN A 129 15.05 -4.20 -16.48
N TYR A 130 13.91 -4.43 -15.82
CA TYR A 130 13.82 -4.34 -14.36
C TYR A 130 13.79 -5.71 -13.68
N ILE A 131 14.26 -6.76 -14.36
CA ILE A 131 14.12 -8.14 -13.86
C ILE A 131 14.80 -8.33 -12.50
N GLU A 132 15.93 -7.67 -12.22
CA GLU A 132 16.61 -7.71 -10.92
C GLU A 132 15.68 -7.25 -9.78
N ILE A 133 14.94 -6.17 -9.99
CA ILE A 133 14.00 -5.63 -8.98
C ILE A 133 12.74 -6.49 -8.94
N ILE A 134 12.16 -6.79 -10.10
CA ILE A 134 10.90 -7.53 -10.21
C ILE A 134 11.06 -8.91 -9.57
N SER A 135 12.11 -9.65 -9.89
CA SER A 135 12.32 -11.02 -9.39
C SER A 135 12.86 -11.10 -7.97
N HIS A 136 13.20 -9.98 -7.34
CA HIS A 136 13.72 -9.97 -5.98
C HIS A 136 12.65 -10.49 -4.99
N GLU A 137 13.04 -11.45 -4.15
CA GLU A 137 12.12 -12.13 -3.22
C GLU A 137 11.37 -11.14 -2.32
N GLU A 138 12.09 -10.21 -1.68
CA GLU A 138 11.48 -9.22 -0.79
C GLU A 138 10.53 -8.25 -1.52
N ILE A 139 10.78 -7.96 -2.80
CA ILE A 139 9.87 -7.14 -3.62
C ILE A 139 8.58 -7.92 -3.89
N GLN A 140 8.71 -9.19 -4.30
CA GLN A 140 7.57 -10.07 -4.54
C GLN A 140 6.74 -10.28 -3.26
N ARG A 141 7.42 -10.44 -2.12
CA ARG A 141 6.79 -10.52 -0.80
C ARG A 141 6.03 -9.25 -0.46
N TYR A 142 6.64 -8.07 -0.61
CA TYR A 142 5.96 -6.80 -0.33
C TYR A 142 4.73 -6.57 -1.22
N ILE A 143 4.83 -6.89 -2.52
CA ILE A 143 3.70 -6.77 -3.45
C ILE A 143 2.51 -7.64 -3.00
N ASN A 144 2.77 -8.87 -2.54
CA ASN A 144 1.75 -9.74 -1.97
C ASN A 144 1.09 -9.13 -0.73
N LEU A 145 1.92 -8.56 0.15
CA LEU A 145 1.48 -7.96 1.41
C LEU A 145 0.73 -6.65 1.22
N THR A 146 0.91 -5.96 0.10
CA THR A 146 0.30 -4.64 -0.17
C THR A 146 -1.22 -4.64 -0.01
N HIS A 147 -1.89 -5.74 -0.38
CA HIS A 147 -3.35 -5.88 -0.24
C HIS A 147 -3.70 -6.86 0.88
N THR A 148 -2.98 -6.83 2.00
CA THR A 148 -3.32 -7.61 3.20
C THR A 148 -3.85 -6.69 4.30
N LEU A 149 -4.69 -7.23 5.19
CA LEU A 149 -5.35 -6.46 6.25
C LEU A 149 -4.37 -5.57 7.05
N GLY A 150 -3.18 -6.10 7.34
CA GLY A 150 -2.17 -5.39 8.10
C GLY A 150 -1.48 -4.25 7.37
N ASN A 151 -1.73 -4.03 6.08
CA ASN A 151 -1.24 -2.87 5.35
C ASN A 151 -2.22 -1.69 5.34
N PHE A 152 -3.46 -1.86 5.81
CA PHE A 152 -4.47 -0.80 5.72
C PHE A 152 -4.70 -0.07 7.02
N LEU A 153 -4.91 1.23 6.99
CA LEU A 153 -5.20 2.05 8.15
C LEU A 153 -6.38 2.98 7.87
N ILE A 154 -7.06 3.38 8.94
CA ILE A 154 -8.03 4.48 8.89
C ILE A 154 -7.26 5.78 9.06
N VAL A 155 -7.22 6.59 8.02
CA VAL A 155 -6.45 7.84 7.94
C VAL A 155 -7.39 9.03 7.76
N PRO A 156 -6.95 10.27 8.01
CA PRO A 156 -7.76 11.43 7.68
C PRO A 156 -8.13 11.46 6.19
N LYS A 157 -9.30 12.00 5.87
CA LYS A 157 -9.74 12.12 4.47
C LYS A 157 -8.71 12.91 3.65
N HIS A 158 -8.41 12.41 2.45
CA HIS A 158 -7.37 12.95 1.55
C HIS A 158 -5.93 12.80 2.05
N PHE A 159 -5.70 12.03 3.11
CA PHE A 159 -4.36 11.77 3.61
C PHE A 159 -3.51 11.03 2.57
N GLY A 160 -4.07 10.08 1.81
CA GLY A 160 -3.37 9.42 0.69
C GLY A 160 -2.86 10.40 -0.37
N LYS A 161 -3.67 11.43 -0.72
CA LYS A 161 -3.22 12.50 -1.62
C LYS A 161 -2.09 13.32 -1.01
N THR A 162 -2.22 13.67 0.27
CA THR A 162 -1.19 14.41 1.01
C THR A 162 0.12 13.61 1.05
N LYS A 163 0.04 12.33 1.39
CA LYS A 163 1.16 11.37 1.37
C LYS A 163 1.83 11.33 -0.01
N ALA A 164 1.05 11.19 -1.08
CA ALA A 164 1.56 11.13 -2.44
C ALA A 164 2.29 12.42 -2.86
N PHE A 165 1.69 13.58 -2.61
CA PHE A 165 2.19 14.87 -3.12
C PHE A 165 3.21 15.54 -2.19
N LYS A 166 2.96 15.55 -0.88
CA LYS A 166 3.78 16.25 0.11
C LYS A 166 4.93 15.39 0.61
N PHE A 167 4.69 14.10 0.82
CA PHE A 167 5.67 13.19 1.44
C PHE A 167 6.29 12.22 0.43
N HIS A 168 5.97 12.34 -0.86
CA HIS A 168 6.47 11.47 -1.92
C HIS A 168 6.29 9.98 -1.61
N GLU A 169 5.15 9.63 -0.98
CA GLU A 169 4.82 8.27 -0.52
C GLU A 169 5.66 7.76 0.65
N SER A 170 6.45 8.61 1.32
CA SER A 170 7.15 8.24 2.55
C SER A 170 6.14 7.91 3.65
N PHE A 171 6.18 6.66 4.09
CA PHE A 171 5.46 6.17 5.23
C PHE A 171 5.84 6.93 6.51
N VAL A 172 7.14 7.07 6.76
CA VAL A 172 7.65 7.67 8.00
C VAL A 172 7.20 9.12 8.13
N GLN A 173 7.38 9.92 7.09
CA GLN A 173 6.97 11.33 7.11
C GLN A 173 5.45 11.50 7.22
N SER A 174 4.69 10.59 6.59
CA SER A 174 3.24 10.53 6.79
C SER A 174 2.89 10.32 8.26
N LEU A 175 3.57 9.39 8.91
CA LEU A 175 3.24 9.03 10.27
C LEU A 175 3.66 10.10 11.28
N GLU A 176 4.85 10.70 11.12
CA GLU A 176 5.29 11.88 11.88
C GLU A 176 4.25 13.02 11.77
N TYR A 177 3.73 13.26 10.56
CA TYR A 177 2.69 14.27 10.38
C TYR A 177 1.39 13.93 11.12
N LEU A 178 0.97 12.66 11.15
CA LEU A 178 -0.22 12.26 11.91
C LEU A 178 -0.01 12.44 13.42
N GLU A 179 1.18 12.16 13.92
CA GLU A 179 1.55 12.35 15.32
C GLU A 179 1.54 13.84 15.69
N ASP A 180 2.23 14.68 14.91
CA ASP A 180 2.34 16.12 15.13
C ASP A 180 0.96 16.82 15.11
N ASN A 181 0.03 16.31 14.31
CA ASN A 181 -1.30 16.90 14.11
C ASN A 181 -2.39 16.06 14.76
N PHE A 182 -2.05 15.14 15.67
CA PHE A 182 -3.00 14.16 16.19
C PHE A 182 -4.20 14.80 16.89
N ASN A 183 -4.00 15.94 17.56
CA ASN A 183 -5.06 16.64 18.27
C ASN A 183 -6.22 17.09 17.35
N ASP A 184 -5.95 17.30 16.06
CA ASP A 184 -6.97 17.70 15.09
C ASP A 184 -7.90 16.53 14.72
N TYR A 185 -7.42 15.29 14.87
CA TYR A 185 -8.11 14.08 14.41
C TYR A 185 -8.58 13.16 15.54
N LYS A 186 -8.09 13.33 16.77
CA LYS A 186 -8.34 12.40 17.89
C LYS A 186 -9.83 12.12 18.15
N ASN A 187 -10.69 13.13 18.00
CA ASN A 187 -12.13 12.99 18.19
C ASN A 187 -12.78 12.11 17.12
N ALA A 188 -12.34 12.25 15.86
CA ALA A 188 -12.80 11.39 14.76
C ALA A 188 -12.33 9.95 14.98
N TYR A 189 -11.14 9.75 15.57
CA TYR A 189 -10.66 8.42 15.92
C TYR A 189 -11.28 7.81 17.17
N HIS A 190 -12.11 8.55 17.92
CA HIS A 190 -12.69 8.12 19.19
C HIS A 190 -11.64 7.63 20.20
N VAL A 191 -10.55 8.39 20.36
CA VAL A 191 -9.45 8.12 21.30
C VAL A 191 -8.96 9.43 21.93
N ASP A 192 -8.36 9.35 23.11
CA ASP A 192 -7.94 10.51 23.89
C ASP A 192 -6.55 11.01 23.49
N ASN A 193 -5.66 10.10 23.08
CA ASN A 193 -4.26 10.38 22.83
C ASN A 193 -3.65 9.41 21.79
N PHE A 194 -2.42 9.75 21.36
CA PHE A 194 -1.71 9.01 20.32
C PHE A 194 -1.36 7.57 20.73
N GLU A 195 -1.07 7.32 22.01
CA GLU A 195 -0.81 5.97 22.52
C GLU A 195 -2.03 5.05 22.34
N GLN A 196 -3.22 5.55 22.68
CA GLN A 196 -4.46 4.82 22.45
C GLN A 196 -4.70 4.58 20.95
N TRP A 197 -4.36 5.55 20.09
CA TRP A 197 -4.47 5.40 18.64
C TRP A 197 -3.53 4.29 18.12
N LYS A 198 -2.27 4.28 18.57
CA LYS A 198 -1.30 3.24 18.20
C LYS A 198 -1.81 1.84 18.51
N VAL A 199 -2.30 1.65 19.73
CA VAL A 199 -2.88 0.37 20.18
C VAL A 199 -4.15 0.01 19.43
N LYS A 200 -5.06 0.97 19.23
CA LYS A 200 -6.32 0.75 18.50
C LYS A 200 -6.06 0.23 17.10
N PHE A 201 -5.10 0.81 16.40
CA PHE A 201 -4.80 0.50 15.01
C PHE A 201 -3.65 -0.50 14.79
N LEU A 202 -3.12 -1.06 15.89
CA LEU A 202 -2.11 -2.12 15.91
C LEU A 202 -0.78 -1.69 15.25
N ILE A 203 -0.34 -0.47 15.53
CA ILE A 203 0.92 0.08 15.00
C ILE A 203 1.97 0.34 16.09
N GLU A 204 1.70 -0.03 17.34
CA GLU A 204 2.64 0.08 18.46
C GLU A 204 3.99 -0.59 18.15
N ASP A 205 3.97 -1.72 17.43
CA ASP A 205 5.19 -2.47 17.03
C ASP A 205 6.17 -1.64 16.20
N PHE A 206 5.68 -0.62 15.47
CA PHE A 206 6.53 0.28 14.70
C PHE A 206 7.30 1.25 15.60
N TYR A 207 6.72 1.59 16.76
CA TYR A 207 7.27 2.53 17.75
C TYR A 207 7.94 1.85 18.94
N GLU A 208 7.75 0.54 19.13
CA GLU A 208 8.38 -0.22 20.22
C GLU A 208 9.91 -0.27 20.10
N ASN A 209 10.47 0.04 18.93
CA ASN A 209 11.90 -0.02 18.66
C ASN A 209 12.34 1.20 17.82
N ASP A 210 12.93 2.20 18.47
CA ASP A 210 13.47 3.40 17.81
C ASP A 210 14.45 3.05 16.65
N GLU A 211 15.17 1.93 16.76
CA GLU A 211 16.07 1.44 15.71
C GLU A 211 15.30 1.03 14.43
N LEU A 212 14.07 0.54 14.57
CA LEU A 212 13.23 0.13 13.43
C LEU A 212 12.72 1.35 12.66
N PHE A 213 12.24 2.36 13.38
CA PHE A 213 11.82 3.64 12.82
C PHE A 213 12.97 4.27 12.02
N ASP A 214 14.15 4.37 12.62
CA ASP A 214 15.32 4.98 12.00
C ASP A 214 15.78 4.22 10.75
N LYS A 215 15.79 2.88 10.79
CA LYS A 215 16.16 2.06 9.62
C LYS A 215 15.19 2.24 8.46
N ILE A 216 13.88 2.22 8.72
CA ILE A 216 12.86 2.43 7.67
C ILE A 216 12.92 3.87 7.15
N SER A 217 13.07 4.86 8.02
CA SER A 217 13.23 6.27 7.66
C SER A 217 14.44 6.49 6.75
N THR A 218 15.57 5.90 7.12
CA THR A 218 16.81 5.97 6.34
C THR A 218 16.66 5.30 4.99
N ALA A 219 16.03 4.12 4.93
CA ALA A 219 15.75 3.42 3.70
C ALA A 219 14.83 4.20 2.75
N GLU A 220 13.75 4.79 3.25
CA GLU A 220 12.83 5.61 2.45
C GLU A 220 13.51 6.88 1.92
N LYS A 221 14.25 7.60 2.78
CA LYS A 221 15.04 8.77 2.37
C LYS A 221 16.07 8.38 1.30
N GLY A 222 16.74 7.25 1.48
CA GLY A 222 17.67 6.68 0.52
C GLY A 222 17.02 6.42 -0.84
N LEU A 223 15.83 5.82 -0.87
CA LEU A 223 15.09 5.57 -2.12
C LEU A 223 14.64 6.86 -2.80
N ILE A 224 13.96 7.73 -2.05
CA ILE A 224 13.25 8.90 -2.60
C ILE A 224 14.22 10.01 -3.00
N ARG A 225 15.23 10.29 -2.17
CA ARG A 225 16.15 11.42 -2.35
C ARG A 225 17.47 11.02 -2.97
N GLU A 226 18.05 9.93 -2.50
CA GLU A 226 19.42 9.51 -2.86
C GLU A 226 19.43 8.49 -4.01
N LYS A 227 18.26 8.01 -4.44
CA LYS A 227 18.09 6.97 -5.46
C LYS A 227 18.85 5.69 -5.12
N ASN A 228 19.07 5.41 -3.84
CA ASN A 228 19.71 4.20 -3.36
C ASN A 228 18.67 3.08 -3.21
N TYR A 229 18.29 2.48 -4.34
CA TYR A 229 17.29 1.41 -4.37
C TYR A 229 17.74 0.16 -3.58
N LYS A 230 19.05 -0.13 -3.55
CA LYS A 230 19.61 -1.30 -2.85
C LYS A 230 19.43 -1.20 -1.34
N LEU A 231 19.66 -0.02 -0.76
CA LEU A 231 19.44 0.22 0.66
C LEU A 231 17.97 0.01 1.04
N PHE A 232 17.05 0.44 0.17
CA PHE A 232 15.63 0.21 0.39
C PHE A 232 15.28 -1.27 0.34
N ILE A 233 15.73 -2.00 -0.69
CA ILE A 233 15.49 -3.44 -0.80
C ILE A 233 16.05 -4.20 0.42
N GLN A 234 17.22 -3.83 0.92
CA GLN A 234 17.83 -4.44 2.12
C GLN A 234 16.99 -4.26 3.39
N ASN A 235 16.23 -3.16 3.48
CA ASN A 235 15.39 -2.86 4.65
C ASN A 235 13.91 -3.21 4.44
N LEU A 236 13.51 -3.59 3.22
CA LEU A 236 12.15 -4.03 2.90
C LEU A 236 11.64 -5.21 3.77
N PRO A 237 12.47 -6.19 4.20
CA PRO A 237 12.04 -7.22 5.15
C PRO A 237 11.44 -6.65 6.44
N LEU A 238 11.94 -5.51 6.92
CA LEU A 238 11.46 -4.86 8.14
C LEU A 238 10.00 -4.40 7.97
N ILE A 239 9.71 -3.76 6.84
CA ILE A 239 8.36 -3.30 6.47
C ILE A 239 7.42 -4.51 6.28
N SER A 240 7.87 -5.51 5.53
CA SER A 240 7.09 -6.74 5.30
C SER A 240 6.74 -7.46 6.61
N ASN A 241 7.70 -7.58 7.53
CA ASN A 241 7.49 -8.22 8.83
C ASN A 241 6.47 -7.45 9.70
N LEU A 242 6.47 -6.11 9.65
CA LEU A 242 5.48 -5.27 10.34
C LEU A 242 4.07 -5.51 9.81
N ILE A 243 3.90 -5.50 8.49
CA ILE A 243 2.60 -5.76 7.83
C ILE A 243 2.08 -7.15 8.21
N GLU A 244 2.95 -8.17 8.23
CA GLU A 244 2.58 -9.53 8.63
C GLU A 244 2.23 -9.65 10.11
N LYS A 245 3.03 -9.06 11.00
CA LYS A 245 2.77 -9.05 12.45
C LYS A 245 1.41 -8.40 12.74
N ARG A 246 1.16 -7.25 12.11
CA ARG A 246 -0.12 -6.54 12.20
C ARG A 246 -1.28 -7.36 11.62
N THR A 247 -1.09 -7.99 10.46
CA THR A 247 -2.10 -8.89 9.88
C THR A 247 -2.47 -10.02 10.84
N LYS A 248 -1.49 -10.66 11.48
CA LYS A 248 -1.72 -11.72 12.47
C LYS A 248 -2.49 -11.20 13.69
N LYS A 249 -2.14 -10.01 14.21
CA LYS A 249 -2.87 -9.36 15.32
C LYS A 249 -4.32 -9.07 14.95
N ILE A 250 -4.58 -8.52 13.76
CA ILE A 250 -5.94 -8.27 13.26
C ILE A 250 -6.74 -9.57 13.20
N ILE A 251 -6.21 -10.63 12.58
CA ILE A 251 -6.90 -11.91 12.45
C ILE A 251 -7.21 -12.52 13.83
N LYS A 252 -6.27 -12.43 14.77
CA LYS A 252 -6.49 -12.87 16.15
C LYS A 252 -7.66 -12.12 16.78
N ASN A 253 -7.67 -10.78 16.71
CA ASN A 253 -8.76 -9.95 17.25
C ASN A 253 -10.11 -10.27 16.59
N LEU A 254 -10.13 -10.53 15.29
CA LEU A 254 -11.33 -10.95 14.57
C LEU A 254 -11.86 -12.30 15.06
N ASN A 255 -10.98 -13.26 15.35
CA ASN A 255 -11.38 -14.59 15.83
C ASN A 255 -11.85 -14.54 17.30
N GLU A 256 -11.14 -13.82 18.17
CA GLU A 256 -11.54 -13.64 19.57
C GLU A 256 -12.89 -12.93 19.68
N SER A 257 -13.11 -11.89 18.88
CA SER A 257 -14.38 -11.17 18.85
C SER A 257 -15.52 -12.00 18.25
N LYS A 258 -15.25 -12.90 17.29
CA LYS A 258 -16.26 -13.85 16.77
C LYS A 258 -16.63 -14.92 17.79
N GLY A 259 -15.69 -15.32 18.66
CA GLY A 259 -15.96 -16.22 19.79
C GLY A 259 -16.90 -15.63 20.84
N VAL A 260 -17.07 -14.31 20.86
CA VAL A 260 -18.00 -13.59 21.75
C VAL A 260 -19.42 -13.47 21.15
N VAL A 261 -19.61 -13.73 19.86
CA VAL A 261 -20.88 -13.47 19.13
C VAL A 261 -21.76 -14.74 18.93
N PHE A 262 -21.35 -15.92 19.43
CA PHE A 262 -22.15 -17.14 19.39
C PHE A 262 -22.42 -17.78 20.77
N ASN A 263 -22.59 -16.94 21.80
CA ASN A 263 -23.27 -17.32 23.05
C ASN A 263 -24.28 -16.22 23.40
N GLY A 264 -25.39 -16.21 22.66
CA GLY A 264 -26.54 -15.32 22.86
C GLY A 264 -27.73 -15.83 22.09
#